data_AF-A0A7Y9X7Y1-F1
#
_entry.id   AF-A0A7Y9X7Y1-F1
#
_cell.length_a   1.000
_cell.length_b   1.000
_cell.length_c   1.000
_cell.angle_alpha   90.00
_cell.angle_beta   90.00
_cell.angle_gamma   90.00
#
_symmetry.space_group_name_H-M   'P 1'
#
loop_
_entity.id
_entity.type
_entity.pdbx_description
1 polymer ?
#
loop_
_entity_poly.entity_id
_entity_poly.type
_entity_poly.pdbx_seq_one_letter_code
_entity_poly.pdbx_strand_id
1 'polypeptide(L)'
;MTDVLKVQDLRRVCGVLLDMVEERFGTEIDLSRVDVDLYWNVDLGTAFDLRDVPELGIDVGQCSDDVAELHALLRRPADHVPALWHDLQHLAGVLRLLAYLDLPGVNASES
;
A
#
# COMPACT_ATOMS: atom_id res chain seq x y z
N MET A 1 23.20 10.41 0.80
CA MET A 1 21.99 10.87 1.51
C MET A 1 22.39 11.42 2.86
N THR A 2 21.98 12.64 3.19
CA THR A 2 22.21 13.29 4.49
C THR A 2 20.92 13.57 5.27
N ASP A 3 19.78 13.22 4.70
CA ASP A 3 18.47 13.46 5.32
C ASP A 3 18.16 12.42 6.39
N VAL A 4 17.52 12.87 7.46
CA VAL A 4 17.07 12.03 8.57
C VAL A 4 15.56 11.89 8.50
N LEU A 5 15.07 10.67 8.23
CA LEU A 5 13.66 10.34 8.37
C LEU A 5 13.33 10.06 9.83
N LYS A 6 12.57 10.94 10.48
CA LYS A 6 11.98 10.63 11.78
C LYS A 6 10.75 9.75 11.58
N VAL A 7 10.76 8.54 12.14
CA VAL A 7 9.61 7.62 12.10
C VAL A 7 8.33 8.26 12.67
N GLN A 8 8.47 9.19 13.63
CA GLN A 8 7.35 9.96 14.15
C GLN A 8 6.73 10.91 13.12
N ASP A 9 7.54 11.55 12.28
CA ASP A 9 7.03 12.41 11.23
C ASP A 9 6.33 11.58 10.14
N LEU A 10 6.88 10.40 9.81
CA LEU A 10 6.21 9.44 8.93
C LEU A 10 4.83 9.05 9.46
N ARG A 11 4.73 8.68 10.75
CA ARG A 11 3.44 8.36 11.39
C ARG A 11 2.45 9.52 11.28
N ARG A 12 2.89 10.76 11.49
CA ARG A 12 2.03 11.95 11.38
C ARG A 12 1.54 12.16 9.95
N VAL A 13 2.44 12.04 8.97
CA VAL A 13 2.08 12.19 7.55
C VAL A 13 1.10 11.10 7.12
N CYS A 14 1.33 9.85 7.53
CA CYS A 14 0.36 8.77 7.27
C CYS A 14 -1.02 9.08 7.85
N GLY A 15 -1.10 9.60 9.08
CA GLY A 15 -2.36 10.03 9.68
C GLY A 15 -3.09 11.07 8.83
N VAL A 16 -2.41 12.17 8.48
CA VAL A 16 -2.99 13.24 7.65
C VAL A 16 -3.50 12.72 6.30
N LEU A 17 -2.75 11.84 5.64
CA LEU A 17 -3.15 11.29 4.35
C LEU A 17 -4.33 10.32 4.48
N LEU A 18 -4.37 9.51 5.53
CA LEU A 18 -5.49 8.59 5.78
C LEU A 18 -6.76 9.34 6.18
N ASP A 19 -6.64 10.42 6.96
CA ASP A 19 -7.77 11.30 7.27
C ASP A 19 -8.39 11.87 5.97
N MET A 20 -7.56 12.32 5.01
CA MET A 20 -8.03 12.80 3.70
C MET A 20 -8.67 11.70 2.83
N VAL A 21 -8.13 10.48 2.90
CA VAL A 21 -8.72 9.31 2.21
C VAL A 21 -10.10 9.01 2.79
N GLU A 22 -10.25 9.03 4.12
CA GLU A 22 -11.53 8.83 4.80
C GLU A 22 -12.54 9.93 4.43
N GLU A 23 -12.12 11.19 4.39
CA GLU A 23 -12.97 12.30 3.95
C GLU A 23 -13.48 12.14 2.50
N ARG A 24 -12.65 11.56 1.62
CA ARG A 24 -12.95 11.45 0.18
C ARG A 24 -13.73 10.19 -0.19
N PHE A 25 -13.39 9.05 0.42
CA PHE A 25 -13.92 7.74 0.05
C PHE A 25 -14.83 7.13 1.14
N GLY A 26 -14.91 7.76 2.31
CA GLY A 26 -15.63 7.25 3.48
C GLY A 26 -14.76 6.35 4.37
N THR A 27 -15.35 5.88 5.46
CA THR A 27 -14.68 5.01 6.46
C THR A 27 -14.46 3.58 5.98
N GLU A 28 -15.13 3.18 4.89
CA GLU A 28 -15.08 1.83 4.33
C GLU A 28 -15.01 1.93 2.81
N ILE A 29 -14.09 1.17 2.20
CA ILE A 29 -13.98 1.03 0.76
C ILE A 29 -14.37 -0.40 0.40
N ASP A 30 -15.46 -0.55 -0.33
CA ASP A 30 -15.92 -1.86 -0.82
C ASP A 30 -15.08 -2.28 -2.03
N LEU A 31 -14.10 -3.16 -1.81
CA LEU A 31 -13.22 -3.67 -2.86
C LEU A 31 -13.95 -4.43 -3.95
N SER A 32 -15.17 -4.95 -3.71
CA SER A 32 -15.97 -5.60 -4.76
C SER A 32 -16.46 -4.62 -5.83
N ARG A 33 -16.41 -3.32 -5.56
CA ARG A 33 -16.74 -2.23 -6.47
C ARG A 33 -15.53 -1.60 -7.14
N VAL A 34 -14.33 -2.13 -6.87
CA VAL A 34 -13.08 -1.66 -7.47
C VAL A 34 -12.73 -2.59 -8.62
N ASP A 35 -12.64 -2.04 -9.84
CA ASP A 35 -12.40 -2.81 -11.07
C ASP A 35 -10.92 -3.25 -11.24
N VAL A 36 -10.09 -3.09 -10.21
CA VAL A 36 -8.68 -3.49 -10.19
C VAL A 36 -8.37 -4.27 -8.92
N ASP A 37 -7.68 -5.40 -9.09
CA ASP A 37 -7.16 -6.19 -7.98
C ASP A 37 -5.65 -6.44 -8.14
N LEU A 38 -5.19 -6.67 -9.36
CA LEU A 38 -3.78 -6.91 -9.66
C LEU A 38 -3.04 -5.61 -9.97
N TYR A 39 -1.80 -5.50 -9.50
CA TYR A 39 -0.90 -4.41 -9.87
C TYR A 39 0.52 -4.93 -10.15
N TRP A 40 1.24 -4.25 -11.05
CA TRP A 40 2.66 -4.54 -11.26
C TRP A 40 3.46 -4.13 -10.03
N ASN A 41 4.21 -5.08 -9.49
CA ASN A 41 5.11 -4.86 -8.38
C ASN A 41 6.55 -5.14 -8.81
N VAL A 42 7.48 -4.48 -8.13
CA VAL A 42 8.92 -4.78 -8.25
C VAL A 42 9.32 -5.32 -6.90
N ASP A 43 9.93 -6.50 -6.88
CA ASP A 43 10.35 -7.12 -5.64
C ASP A 43 11.28 -6.20 -4.83
N LEU A 44 11.21 -6.30 -3.50
CA LEU A 44 11.92 -5.39 -2.60
C LEU A 44 13.44 -5.40 -2.81
N GLY A 45 14.04 -6.54 -3.18
CA GLY A 45 15.47 -6.61 -3.43
C GLY A 45 15.85 -5.84 -4.69
N THR A 46 15.16 -6.13 -5.79
CA THR A 46 15.37 -5.49 -7.09
C THR A 46 15.07 -3.99 -7.04
N ALA A 47 14.05 -3.56 -6.27
CA ALA A 47 13.71 -2.15 -6.09
C ALA A 47 14.88 -1.30 -5.54
N PHE A 48 15.86 -1.92 -4.88
CA PHE A 48 17.04 -1.24 -4.34
C PHE A 48 18.38 -1.67 -4.99
N ASP A 49 18.42 -2.72 -5.83
CA ASP A 49 19.62 -3.10 -6.60
C ASP A 49 19.57 -2.60 -8.05
N LEU A 50 19.87 -1.33 -8.24
CA LEU A 50 19.89 -0.66 -9.55
C LEU A 50 20.97 -1.17 -10.53
N ARG A 51 21.78 -2.16 -10.14
CA ARG A 51 22.81 -2.75 -11.01
C ARG A 51 22.30 -3.99 -11.73
N ASP A 52 21.16 -4.53 -11.32
CA ASP A 52 20.53 -5.69 -11.94
C ASP A 52 19.54 -5.26 -13.04
N VAL A 53 19.03 -6.24 -13.78
CA VAL A 53 18.01 -6.08 -14.83
C VAL A 53 16.64 -6.03 -14.14
N PRO A 54 15.99 -4.84 -14.02
CA PRO A 54 14.79 -4.68 -13.19
C PRO A 54 13.61 -5.54 -13.65
N GLU A 55 13.55 -5.91 -14.93
CA GLU A 55 12.53 -6.78 -15.51
C GLU A 55 12.48 -8.17 -14.88
N LEU A 56 13.60 -8.66 -14.32
CA LEU A 56 13.66 -9.94 -13.64
C LEU A 56 12.97 -9.92 -12.27
N GLY A 57 12.84 -8.73 -11.68
CA GLY A 57 12.17 -8.52 -10.40
C GLY A 57 10.75 -7.99 -10.51
N ILE A 58 10.20 -7.89 -11.73
CA ILE A 58 8.80 -7.52 -11.91
C ILE A 58 7.93 -8.73 -11.63
N ASP A 59 7.04 -8.58 -10.66
CA ASP A 59 5.99 -9.54 -10.34
C ASP A 59 4.62 -8.84 -10.26
N VAL A 60 3.61 -9.57 -9.78
CA VAL A 60 2.25 -9.07 -9.64
C VAL A 60 1.86 -9.13 -8.17
N GLY A 61 1.49 -7.98 -7.62
CA GLY A 61 0.81 -7.89 -6.33
C GLY A 61 -0.69 -7.92 -6.51
N GLN A 62 -1.42 -8.19 -5.42
CA GLN A 62 -2.87 -8.29 -5.41
C GLN A 62 -3.45 -7.51 -4.22
N CYS A 63 -4.26 -6.50 -4.50
CA CYS A 63 -4.84 -5.59 -3.52
C CYS A 63 -5.71 -6.31 -2.49
N SER A 64 -6.49 -7.31 -2.91
CA SER A 64 -7.31 -8.12 -2.02
C SER A 64 -6.47 -8.97 -1.07
N ASP A 65 -5.30 -9.44 -1.51
CA ASP A 65 -4.34 -10.16 -0.68
C ASP A 65 -3.68 -9.22 0.34
N ASP A 66 -3.26 -8.03 -0.11
CA ASP A 66 -2.71 -7.00 0.77
C ASP A 66 -3.69 -6.62 1.90
N VAL A 67 -4.97 -6.40 1.56
CA VAL A 67 -6.02 -6.10 2.55
C VAL A 67 -6.26 -7.27 3.49
N ALA A 68 -6.27 -8.50 2.96
CA ALA A 68 -6.41 -9.71 3.77
C ALA A 68 -5.27 -9.86 4.78
N GLU A 69 -4.02 -9.58 4.38
CA GLU A 69 -2.84 -9.61 5.23
C GLU A 69 -2.86 -8.51 6.29
N LEU A 70 -3.28 -7.28 5.95
CA LEU A 70 -3.45 -6.22 6.96
C LEU A 70 -4.54 -6.58 7.99
N HIS A 71 -5.65 -7.17 7.54
CA HIS A 71 -6.66 -7.69 8.46
C HIS A 71 -6.15 -8.85 9.31
N ALA A 72 -5.34 -9.74 8.74
CA ALA A 72 -4.71 -10.82 9.48
C ALA A 72 -3.78 -10.24 10.56
N LEU A 73 -2.96 -9.24 10.23
CA LEU A 73 -2.06 -8.54 11.14
C LEU A 73 -2.79 -7.99 12.38
N LEU A 74 -3.97 -7.37 12.20
CA LEU A 74 -4.79 -6.85 13.30
C LEU A 74 -5.37 -7.93 14.22
N ARG A 75 -5.52 -9.17 13.71
CA ARG A 75 -6.02 -10.32 14.48
C ARG A 75 -4.93 -11.16 15.11
N ARG A 76 -3.65 -10.90 14.82
CA ARG A 76 -2.54 -11.70 15.36
C ARG A 76 -2.46 -11.53 16.89
N PRO A 77 -2.02 -12.56 17.62
CA PRO A 77 -1.76 -12.46 19.06
C PRO A 77 -0.83 -11.30 19.41
N ALA A 78 -0.98 -10.72 20.60
CA ALA A 78 -0.20 -9.55 21.02
C ALA A 78 1.32 -9.80 21.14
N ASP A 79 1.74 -11.05 21.25
CA ASP A 79 3.13 -11.50 21.26
C ASP A 79 3.69 -11.78 19.86
N HIS A 80 2.86 -11.71 18.82
CA HIS A 80 3.33 -11.83 17.45
C HIS A 80 4.13 -10.59 17.04
N VAL A 81 5.35 -10.80 16.56
CA VAL A 81 6.22 -9.73 16.06
C VAL A 81 6.03 -9.61 14.54
N PRO A 82 5.54 -8.47 14.02
CA PRO A 82 5.42 -8.24 12.58
C PRO A 82 6.78 -8.36 11.88
N ALA A 83 6.79 -9.00 10.71
CA ALA A 83 7.95 -9.04 9.84
C ALA A 83 7.95 -7.76 9.01
N LEU A 84 8.68 -6.72 9.46
CA LEU A 84 8.60 -5.38 8.85
C LEU A 84 8.86 -5.37 7.33
N TRP A 85 9.80 -6.17 6.81
CA TRP A 85 10.07 -6.25 5.37
C TRP A 85 8.87 -6.79 4.56
N HIS A 86 8.01 -7.59 5.20
CA HIS A 86 6.82 -8.21 4.60
C HIS A 86 5.59 -7.33 4.81
N ASP A 87 5.26 -7.05 6.07
CA ASP A 87 4.01 -6.36 6.44
C ASP A 87 3.99 -4.90 5.94
N LEU A 88 5.15 -4.25 5.78
CA LEU A 88 5.21 -2.92 5.16
C LEU A 88 4.97 -2.95 3.64
N GLN A 89 5.27 -4.06 2.96
CA GLN A 89 4.99 -4.18 1.52
C GLN A 89 3.49 -4.27 1.27
N HIS A 90 2.76 -5.06 2.06
CA HIS A 90 1.29 -5.09 1.97
C HIS A 90 0.67 -3.74 2.31
N LEU A 91 1.16 -3.05 3.34
CA LEU A 91 0.71 -1.68 3.64
C LEU A 91 0.98 -0.74 2.45
N ALA A 92 2.16 -0.82 1.83
CA ALA A 92 2.48 -0.02 0.66
C ALA A 92 1.59 -0.35 -0.56
N GLY A 93 1.23 -1.62 -0.75
CA GLY A 93 0.27 -2.07 -1.76
C GLY A 93 -1.10 -1.41 -1.58
N VAL A 94 -1.65 -1.44 -0.36
CA VAL A 94 -2.92 -0.77 -0.03
C VAL A 94 -2.82 0.75 -0.20
N LEU A 95 -1.74 1.39 0.26
CA LEU A 95 -1.54 2.84 0.06
C LEU A 95 -1.44 3.20 -1.43
N ARG A 96 -0.86 2.33 -2.25
CA ARG A 96 -0.82 2.50 -3.72
C ARG A 96 -2.21 2.35 -4.33
N LEU A 97 -3.03 1.42 -3.86
CA LEU A 97 -4.43 1.32 -4.27
C LEU A 97 -5.19 2.62 -3.95
N LEU A 98 -5.05 3.15 -2.73
CA LEU A 98 -5.71 4.41 -2.34
C LEU A 98 -5.29 5.57 -3.25
N ALA A 99 -4.00 5.67 -3.58
CA ALA A 99 -3.50 6.66 -4.53
C ALA A 99 -4.04 6.43 -5.96
N TYR A 100 -4.18 5.18 -6.39
CA TYR A 100 -4.77 4.83 -7.69
C TYR A 100 -6.24 5.24 -7.78
N LEU A 101 -7.02 4.98 -6.74
CA LEU A 101 -8.42 5.41 -6.65
C LEU A 101 -8.56 6.93 -6.68
N ASP A 102 -7.53 7.68 -6.26
CA ASP A 102 -7.52 9.14 -6.30
C ASP A 102 -7.22 9.74 -7.70
N LEU A 103 -6.71 8.94 -8.64
CA LEU A 103 -6.25 9.43 -9.94
C LEU A 103 -7.34 10.23 -10.69
N PRO A 104 -6.99 11.38 -11.29
CA PRO A 104 -7.89 12.10 -12.18
C PRO A 104 -8.34 11.18 -13.33
N GLY A 105 -9.65 10.99 -13.50
CA GLY A 105 -10.23 10.16 -14.56
C GLY A 105 -10.71 8.77 -14.11
N VAL A 106 -10.14 8.18 -13.06
CA VAL A 106 -10.70 6.96 -12.45
C VAL A 106 -12.05 7.29 -11.79
N ASN A 107 -12.10 8.39 -11.04
CA ASN A 107 -13.33 8.89 -10.40
C ASN A 107 -14.32 9.62 -11.35
N ALA A 108 -13.94 9.91 -12.60
CA ALA A 108 -14.77 10.68 -13.53
C ALA A 108 -15.78 9.81 -14.31
N SER A 109 -15.72 8.49 -14.12
CA SER A 109 -16.56 7.51 -14.83
C SER A 109 -17.93 7.29 -14.19
N GLU A 110 -18.18 7.90 -13.02
CA GLU A 110 -19.47 7.84 -12.30
C GLU A 110 -20.21 9.21 -12.29
N SER A 111 -20.17 9.98 -13.38
CA SER A 111 -20.95 11.23 -13.52
C SER A 111 -21.79 11.27 -14.79
#